data_AF-Q5QWS5-F1
#
_entry.id   AF-Q5QWS5-F1
#
_cell.length_a   1.000
_cell.length_b   1.000
_cell.length_c   1.000
_cell.angle_alpha   90.00
_cell.angle_beta   90.00
_cell.angle_gamma   90.00
#
_symmetry.space_group_name_H-M   'P 1'
#
loop_
_entity.id
_entity.type
_entity.pdbx_description
1 polymer ?
#
loop_
_entity_poly.entity_id
_entity_poly.type
_entity_poly.pdbx_seq_one_letter_code
_entity_poly.pdbx_strand_id
1 'polypeptide(L)'
;MREILNVTSIQHIEQLLNTLQGRAEQIDGENRKKHRQLSENWFSSSLFSQSSNLAVDYVAETQNLFRQLQKSDNHHAQRYLAEKLSLQLEALNTAFRANRPPKQQQDHRITAQNQLQQMHQQLVTYRDYERRLTENLDTAAAGNNPTMIQSAQQRLNRCQMAIDSLEKKISRYEEG
;
A
#
# COMPACT_ATOMS: atom_id res chain seq x y z
N MET A 1 -20.12 34.29 -31.13
CA MET A 1 -19.84 32.87 -31.45
C MET A 1 -18.77 32.20 -30.58
N ARG A 2 -17.93 32.92 -29.80
CA ARG A 2 -16.92 32.30 -28.92
C ARG A 2 -17.45 31.73 -27.60
N GLU A 3 -18.59 32.23 -27.10
CA GLU A 3 -19.16 31.77 -25.82
C GLU A 3 -19.87 30.41 -25.93
N ILE A 4 -20.47 30.09 -27.07
CA ILE A 4 -21.22 28.85 -27.27
C ILE A 4 -20.29 27.64 -27.16
N LEU A 5 -19.08 27.71 -27.74
CA LEU A 5 -18.07 26.65 -27.64
C LEU A 5 -17.63 26.39 -26.19
N ASN A 6 -17.61 27.42 -25.35
CA ASN A 6 -17.21 27.31 -23.94
C ASN A 6 -18.31 26.62 -23.11
N VAL A 7 -19.58 26.92 -23.38
CA VAL A 7 -20.72 26.29 -22.71
C VAL A 7 -20.84 24.81 -23.07
N THR A 8 -20.61 24.43 -24.33
CA THR A 8 -20.64 23.00 -24.74
C THR A 8 -19.50 22.21 -24.08
N SER A 9 -18.30 22.80 -23.95
CA SER A 9 -17.18 22.17 -23.25
C SER A 9 -17.45 22.00 -21.75
N ILE A 10 -18.06 23.00 -21.11
CA ILE A 10 -18.46 22.95 -19.69
C ILE A 10 -19.51 21.85 -19.47
N GLN A 11 -20.57 21.83 -20.28
CA GLN A 11 -21.62 20.81 -20.20
C GLN A 11 -21.06 19.40 -20.43
N HIS A 12 -20.11 19.26 -21.35
CA HIS A 12 -19.47 17.97 -21.60
C HIS A 12 -18.64 17.48 -20.40
N ILE A 13 -17.91 18.39 -19.74
CA ILE A 13 -17.15 18.06 -18.52
C ILE A 13 -18.10 17.66 -17.38
N GLU A 14 -19.22 18.35 -17.21
CA GLU A 14 -20.24 17.99 -16.22
C GLU A 14 -20.84 16.60 -16.47
N GLN A 15 -21.18 16.30 -17.71
CA GLN A 15 -21.67 14.96 -18.10
C GLN A 15 -20.61 13.88 -17.84
N LEU A 16 -19.35 14.17 -18.14
CA LEU A 16 -18.24 13.25 -17.91
C LEU A 16 -18.03 13.01 -16.41
N LEU A 17 -18.05 14.06 -15.59
CA LEU A 17 -17.96 13.96 -14.13
C LEU A 17 -19.13 13.16 -13.52
N ASN A 18 -20.35 13.36 -14.01
CA ASN A 18 -21.51 12.57 -13.59
C ASN A 18 -21.37 11.08 -13.97
N THR A 19 -20.81 10.80 -15.15
CA THR A 19 -20.54 9.42 -15.58
C THR A 19 -19.45 8.79 -14.72
N LEU A 20 -18.40 9.55 -14.38
CA LEU A 20 -17.32 9.10 -13.48
C LEU A 20 -17.84 8.86 -12.06
N GLN A 21 -18.77 9.69 -11.57
CA GLN A 21 -19.42 9.53 -10.27
C GLN A 21 -20.17 8.20 -10.19
N GLY A 22 -21.03 7.89 -11.16
CA GLY A 22 -21.77 6.62 -11.16
C GLY A 22 -20.84 5.40 -11.26
N ARG A 23 -19.72 5.50 -11.99
CA ARG A 23 -18.70 4.45 -12.04
C ARG A 23 -17.96 4.29 -10.71
N ALA A 24 -17.61 5.39 -10.05
CA ALA A 24 -16.96 5.38 -8.75
C ALA A 24 -17.83 4.67 -7.70
N GLU A 25 -19.13 4.96 -7.67
CA GLU A 25 -20.10 4.30 -6.78
C GLU A 25 -20.21 2.79 -7.05
N GLN A 26 -20.23 2.39 -8.33
CA GLN A 26 -20.23 0.97 -8.70
C GLN A 26 -18.96 0.27 -8.22
N ILE A 27 -17.80 0.89 -8.43
CA ILE A 27 -16.49 0.37 -8.02
C ILE A 27 -16.42 0.20 -6.50
N ASP A 28 -16.83 1.22 -5.74
CA ASP A 28 -16.84 1.19 -4.28
C ASP A 28 -17.83 0.13 -3.75
N GLY A 29 -19.00 0.00 -4.40
CA GLY A 29 -19.98 -1.04 -4.11
C GLY A 29 -19.47 -2.46 -4.38
N GLU A 30 -18.76 -2.68 -5.49
CA GLU A 30 -18.13 -3.96 -5.81
C GLU A 30 -17.00 -4.31 -4.83
N ASN A 31 -16.18 -3.34 -4.45
CA ASN A 31 -15.09 -3.54 -3.49
C ASN A 31 -15.63 -3.91 -2.11
N ARG A 32 -16.73 -3.27 -1.68
CA ARG A 32 -17.43 -3.61 -0.42
C ARG A 32 -17.97 -5.04 -0.44
N LYS A 33 -18.61 -5.47 -1.55
CA LYS A 33 -19.12 -6.84 -1.72
C LYS A 33 -18.00 -7.90 -1.72
N LYS A 34 -16.84 -7.57 -2.27
CA LYS A 34 -15.68 -8.47 -2.37
C LYS A 34 -14.81 -8.49 -1.10
N HIS A 35 -15.21 -7.79 -0.03
CA HIS A 35 -14.42 -7.62 1.20
C HIS A 35 -12.94 -7.27 0.96
N ARG A 36 -12.66 -6.52 -0.13
CA ARG A 36 -11.30 -6.08 -0.40
C ARG A 36 -10.93 -5.03 0.66
N GLN A 37 -9.88 -5.29 1.42
CA GLN A 37 -9.30 -4.28 2.29
C GLN A 37 -8.72 -3.16 1.40
N LEU A 38 -9.47 -2.07 1.27
CA LEU A 38 -9.03 -0.84 0.60
C LEU A 38 -8.09 -0.12 1.58
N SER A 39 -6.86 -0.60 1.71
CA SER A 39 -5.88 -0.09 2.68
C SER A 39 -5.01 1.05 2.14
N GLU A 40 -5.06 1.35 0.84
CA GLU A 40 -4.27 2.41 0.21
C GLU A 40 -5.14 3.41 -0.57
N ASN A 41 -4.64 4.64 -0.64
CA ASN A 41 -5.21 5.73 -1.42
C ASN A 41 -5.22 5.38 -2.91
N TRP A 42 -6.31 5.70 -3.61
CA TRP A 42 -6.42 5.41 -5.05
C TRP A 42 -5.47 6.22 -5.92
N PHE A 43 -5.05 7.39 -5.43
CA PHE A 43 -4.18 8.29 -6.18
C PHE A 43 -3.11 8.88 -5.26
N SER A 44 -1.99 9.28 -5.88
CA SER A 44 -0.90 9.99 -5.19
C SER A 44 -1.38 11.34 -4.64
N SER A 45 -0.86 11.71 -3.46
CA SER A 45 -1.03 13.03 -2.85
C SER A 45 -0.54 14.21 -3.73
N SER A 46 0.26 13.92 -4.76
CA SER A 46 0.71 14.92 -5.74
C SER A 46 -0.35 15.27 -6.78
N LEU A 47 -1.34 14.40 -7.00
CA LEU A 47 -2.42 14.58 -7.97
C LEU A 47 -3.75 14.96 -7.29
N PHE A 48 -4.02 14.38 -6.13
CA PHE A 48 -5.21 14.63 -5.33
C PHE A 48 -4.82 15.04 -3.92
N SER A 49 -5.54 16.00 -3.36
CA SER A 49 -5.34 16.45 -1.99
C SER A 49 -6.07 15.56 -0.98
N GLN A 50 -7.11 14.83 -1.40
CA GLN A 50 -7.77 13.83 -0.57
C GLN A 50 -6.99 12.51 -0.54
N SER A 51 -6.84 11.97 0.67
CA SER A 51 -6.30 10.63 0.93
C SER A 51 -7.43 9.70 1.37
N SER A 52 -8.39 9.45 0.47
CA SER A 52 -9.50 8.55 0.74
C SER A 52 -9.28 7.17 0.13
N ASN A 53 -9.89 6.16 0.73
CA ASN A 53 -9.98 4.81 0.19
C ASN A 53 -11.19 4.61 -0.74
N LEU A 54 -12.07 5.61 -0.86
CA LEU A 54 -13.25 5.59 -1.73
C LEU A 54 -12.96 6.32 -3.05
N ALA A 55 -13.37 5.71 -4.16
CA ALA A 55 -13.27 6.33 -5.48
C ALA A 55 -14.15 7.57 -5.60
N VAL A 56 -15.31 7.57 -4.92
CA VAL A 56 -16.27 8.69 -4.91
C VAL A 56 -15.63 10.00 -4.42
N ASP A 57 -14.76 9.91 -3.43
CA ASP A 57 -14.15 11.10 -2.82
C ASP A 57 -13.21 11.83 -3.80
N TYR A 58 -12.53 11.11 -4.69
CA TYR A 58 -11.68 11.72 -5.71
C TYR A 58 -12.50 12.39 -6.83
N VAL A 59 -13.67 11.84 -7.15
CA VAL A 59 -14.61 12.49 -8.10
C VAL A 59 -15.18 13.76 -7.48
N ALA A 60 -15.53 13.74 -6.18
CA ALA A 60 -16.00 14.91 -5.45
C ALA A 60 -14.93 16.02 -5.40
N GLU A 61 -13.66 15.68 -5.18
CA GLU A 61 -12.54 16.64 -5.27
C GLU A 61 -12.47 17.30 -6.64
N THR A 62 -12.57 16.50 -7.70
CA THR A 62 -12.50 16.98 -9.09
C THR A 62 -13.69 17.89 -9.43
N GLN A 63 -14.89 17.57 -8.93
CA GLN A 63 -16.08 18.43 -9.06
C GLN A 63 -15.90 19.76 -8.31
N ASN A 64 -15.28 19.74 -7.13
CA ASN A 64 -14.96 20.97 -6.39
C ASN A 64 -13.97 21.84 -7.15
N LEU A 65 -12.93 21.23 -7.72
CA LEU A 65 -11.94 21.92 -8.57
C LEU A 65 -12.61 22.56 -9.79
N PHE A 66 -13.53 21.84 -10.44
CA PHE A 66 -14.29 22.35 -11.58
C PHE A 66 -15.18 23.55 -11.21
N ARG A 67 -15.88 23.48 -10.06
CA ARG A 67 -16.67 24.61 -9.55
C ARG A 67 -15.80 25.82 -9.19
N GLN A 68 -14.59 25.60 -8.69
CA GLN A 68 -13.62 26.68 -8.45
C GLN A 68 -13.14 27.30 -9.76
N LEU A 69 -12.88 26.49 -10.79
CA LEU A 69 -12.51 26.97 -12.12
C LEU A 69 -13.60 27.87 -12.72
N GLN A 70 -14.89 27.49 -12.58
CA GLN A 70 -16.02 28.29 -13.07
C GLN A 70 -16.18 29.64 -12.35
N LYS A 71 -15.79 29.72 -11.07
CA LYS A 71 -15.93 30.93 -10.24
C LYS A 71 -14.70 31.83 -10.24
N SER A 72 -13.54 31.33 -10.69
CA SER A 72 -12.30 32.09 -10.70
C SER A 72 -12.33 33.10 -11.84
N ASP A 73 -12.15 34.39 -11.54
CA ASP A 73 -11.96 35.45 -12.55
C ASP A 73 -10.47 35.68 -12.92
N ASN A 74 -9.55 35.03 -12.19
CA ASN A 74 -8.13 35.19 -12.42
C ASN A 74 -7.64 34.24 -13.53
N HIS A 75 -7.17 34.83 -14.63
CA HIS A 75 -6.75 34.11 -15.84
C HIS A 75 -5.57 33.14 -15.60
N HIS A 76 -4.65 33.45 -14.69
CA HIS A 76 -3.53 32.58 -14.33
C HIS A 76 -3.98 31.41 -13.43
N ALA A 77 -4.86 31.70 -12.46
CA ALA A 77 -5.44 30.67 -11.60
C ALA A 77 -6.33 29.71 -12.40
N GLN A 78 -7.11 30.24 -13.35
CA GLN A 78 -7.93 29.43 -14.27
C GLN A 78 -7.06 28.46 -15.08
N ARG A 79 -5.93 28.93 -15.63
CA ARG A 79 -5.04 28.06 -16.40
C ARG A 79 -4.49 26.90 -15.55
N TYR A 80 -3.98 27.21 -14.36
CA TYR A 80 -3.50 26.20 -13.43
C TYR A 80 -4.59 25.21 -13.02
N LEU A 81 -5.79 25.70 -12.70
CA LEU A 81 -6.95 24.87 -12.34
C LEU A 81 -7.39 23.98 -13.50
N ALA A 82 -7.36 24.48 -14.75
CA ALA A 82 -7.69 23.69 -15.93
C ALA A 82 -6.66 22.59 -16.20
N GLU A 83 -5.36 22.90 -16.10
CA GLU A 83 -4.29 21.90 -16.22
C GLU A 83 -4.41 20.81 -15.14
N LYS A 84 -4.68 21.21 -13.89
CA LYS A 84 -4.92 20.28 -12.78
C LYS A 84 -6.18 19.43 -13.01
N LEU A 85 -7.25 20.02 -13.53
CA LEU A 85 -8.49 19.32 -13.87
C LEU A 85 -8.26 18.25 -14.94
N SER A 86 -7.52 18.58 -16.00
CA SER A 86 -7.19 17.64 -17.07
C SER A 86 -6.41 16.43 -16.54
N LEU A 87 -5.41 16.67 -15.68
CA LEU A 87 -4.63 15.60 -15.04
C LEU A 87 -5.50 14.70 -14.15
N GLN A 88 -6.38 15.28 -13.34
CA GLN A 88 -7.30 14.52 -12.48
C GLN A 88 -8.31 13.70 -13.30
N LEU A 89 -8.86 14.26 -14.38
CA LEU A 89 -9.79 13.55 -15.27
C LEU A 89 -9.12 12.40 -16.03
N GLU A 90 -7.88 12.58 -16.50
CA GLU A 90 -7.11 11.53 -17.17
C GLU A 90 -6.77 10.39 -16.20
N ALA A 91 -6.35 10.74 -14.97
CA ALA A 91 -6.09 9.77 -13.92
C ALA A 91 -7.36 8.96 -13.56
N LEU A 92 -8.50 9.63 -13.37
CA LEU A 92 -9.79 8.98 -13.08
C LEU A 92 -10.24 8.07 -14.22
N ASN A 93 -10.17 8.54 -15.48
CA ASN A 93 -10.54 7.72 -16.63
C ASN A 93 -9.65 6.49 -16.76
N THR A 94 -8.34 6.63 -16.54
CA THR A 94 -7.39 5.51 -16.62
C THR A 94 -7.64 4.50 -15.51
N ALA A 95 -7.81 4.96 -14.27
CA ALA A 95 -8.08 4.10 -13.11
C ALA A 95 -9.43 3.38 -13.23
N PHE A 96 -10.50 4.08 -13.65
CA PHE A 96 -11.84 3.50 -13.74
C PHE A 96 -11.99 2.58 -14.96
N ARG A 97 -11.27 2.84 -16.06
CA ARG A 97 -11.19 1.88 -17.20
C ARG A 97 -10.53 0.57 -16.80
N ALA A 98 -9.51 0.63 -15.95
CA ALA A 98 -8.85 -0.58 -15.46
C ALA A 98 -9.74 -1.41 -14.51
N ASN A 99 -10.87 -0.85 -14.03
CA ASN A 99 -11.78 -1.40 -13.01
C ASN A 99 -11.04 -2.11 -11.86
N ARG A 100 -9.87 -1.58 -11.53
CA ARG A 100 -8.99 -2.11 -10.51
C ARG A 100 -8.61 -0.91 -9.66
N PRO A 101 -8.83 -0.96 -8.33
CA PRO A 101 -8.04 -0.10 -7.43
C PRO A 101 -6.57 -0.27 -7.82
N PRO A 102 -5.71 0.75 -7.59
CA PRO A 102 -4.28 0.58 -7.79
C PRO A 102 -3.95 -0.76 -7.16
N LYS A 103 -3.55 -1.72 -8.00
CA LYS A 103 -2.94 -2.92 -7.46
C LYS A 103 -1.85 -2.36 -6.59
N GLN A 104 -1.75 -2.84 -5.36
CA GLN A 104 -0.50 -2.82 -4.63
C GLN A 104 0.59 -3.03 -5.68
N GLN A 105 1.24 -1.95 -6.11
CA GLN A 105 2.65 -2.03 -6.37
C GLN A 105 3.20 -2.09 -4.95
N GLN A 106 2.95 -3.23 -4.27
CA GLN A 106 3.95 -3.81 -3.42
C GLN A 106 5.12 -3.84 -4.36
N ASP A 107 5.97 -2.83 -4.23
CA ASP A 107 7.22 -2.77 -4.94
C ASP A 107 7.88 -4.07 -4.51
N HIS A 108 7.79 -5.10 -5.37
CA HIS A 108 8.12 -6.45 -4.98
C HIS A 108 9.59 -6.49 -4.57
N ARG A 109 10.40 -5.53 -5.04
CA ARG A 109 11.75 -5.26 -4.58
C ARG A 109 11.81 -4.77 -3.14
N ILE A 110 11.01 -3.78 -2.75
CA ILE A 110 10.96 -3.29 -1.37
C ILE A 110 10.37 -4.35 -0.44
N THR A 111 9.36 -5.10 -0.89
CA THR A 111 8.75 -6.18 -0.10
C THR A 111 9.69 -7.36 0.07
N ALA A 112 10.38 -7.79 -1.00
CA ALA A 112 11.41 -8.83 -0.95
C ALA A 112 12.59 -8.40 -0.07
N GLN A 113 13.04 -7.15 -0.20
CA GLN A 113 14.13 -6.62 0.61
C GLN A 113 13.74 -6.49 2.09
N ASN A 114 12.52 -6.03 2.40
CA ASN A 114 11.99 -6.01 3.76
C ASN A 114 11.81 -7.42 4.32
N GLN A 115 11.35 -8.38 3.52
CA GLN A 115 11.18 -9.77 3.93
C GLN A 115 12.54 -10.41 4.21
N LEU A 116 13.54 -10.15 3.37
CA LEU A 116 14.92 -10.60 3.58
C LEU A 116 15.52 -9.98 4.85
N GLN A 117 15.35 -8.67 5.04
CA GLN A 117 15.78 -7.98 6.27
C GLN A 117 15.10 -8.55 7.52
N GLN A 118 13.79 -8.84 7.46
CA GLN A 118 13.07 -9.48 8.56
C GLN A 118 13.61 -10.88 8.86
N MET A 119 13.94 -11.67 7.84
CA MET A 119 14.55 -12.99 8.02
C MET A 119 15.94 -12.89 8.66
N HIS A 120 16.78 -11.93 8.26
CA HIS A 120 18.07 -11.69 8.92
C HIS A 120 17.89 -11.21 10.37
N GLN A 121 16.93 -10.33 10.64
CA GLN A 121 16.66 -9.85 12.00
C GLN A 121 16.17 -10.99 12.91
N GLN A 122 15.35 -11.89 12.36
CA GLN A 122 14.91 -13.10 13.04
C GLN A 122 16.09 -14.06 13.30
N LEU A 123 17.03 -14.18 12.36
CA LEU A 123 18.23 -15.00 12.53
C LEU A 123 19.11 -14.48 13.67
N VAL A 124 19.35 -13.16 13.74
CA VAL A 124 20.07 -12.52 14.86
C VAL A 124 19.38 -12.83 16.19
N THR A 125 18.05 -12.68 16.23
CA THR A 125 17.25 -12.98 17.43
C THR A 125 17.40 -14.44 17.87
N TYR A 126 17.41 -15.38 16.93
CA TYR A 126 17.57 -16.81 17.24
C TYR A 126 18.98 -17.13 17.72
N ARG A 127 20.01 -16.50 17.17
CA ARG A 127 21.40 -16.63 17.65
C ARG A 127 21.57 -16.08 19.07
N ASP A 128 20.89 -14.99 19.41
CA ASP A 128 20.85 -14.49 20.79
C ASP A 128 20.13 -15.47 21.74
N TYR A 129 19.06 -16.12 21.29
CA TYR A 129 18.42 -17.19 22.06
C TYR A 129 19.30 -18.41 22.22
N GLU A 130 20.02 -18.82 21.17
CA GLU A 130 21.00 -19.91 21.22
C GLU A 130 22.06 -19.62 22.30
N ARG A 131 22.66 -18.42 22.26
CA ARG A 131 23.65 -18.00 23.26
C ARG A 131 23.11 -18.08 24.70
N ARG A 132 21.92 -17.52 24.95
CA ARG A 132 21.30 -17.55 26.28
C ARG A 132 20.94 -18.97 26.72
N LEU A 133 20.54 -19.84 25.79
CA LEU A 133 20.22 -21.24 26.10
C LEU A 133 21.49 -22.03 26.47
N THR A 134 22.62 -21.76 25.80
CA THR A 134 23.92 -22.33 26.16
C THR A 134 24.37 -21.87 27.54
N GLU A 135 24.27 -20.57 27.85
CA GLU A 135 24.58 -20.03 29.18
C GLU A 135 23.71 -20.65 30.29
N ASN A 136 22.42 -20.87 30.02
CA ASN A 136 21.51 -21.57 30.93
C ASN A 136 21.88 -23.06 31.10
N LEU A 137 22.36 -23.70 30.05
CA LEU A 137 22.81 -25.09 30.09
C LEU A 137 24.07 -25.23 30.94
N ASP A 138 25.05 -24.33 30.76
CA ASP A 138 26.26 -24.29 31.57
C ASP A 138 25.94 -24.07 33.06
N THR A 139 24.99 -23.18 33.34
CA THR A 139 24.51 -22.92 34.71
C THR A 139 23.78 -24.14 35.30
N ALA A 140 22.94 -24.81 34.50
CA ALA A 140 22.23 -26.03 34.93
C ALA A 140 23.18 -27.22 35.15
N ALA A 141 24.25 -27.31 34.34
CA ALA A 141 25.33 -28.27 34.49
C ALA A 141 26.13 -28.03 35.78
N ALA A 142 26.45 -26.77 36.08
CA ALA A 142 27.10 -26.40 37.34
C ALA A 142 26.22 -26.69 38.58
N GLY A 143 24.90 -26.52 38.45
CA GLY A 143 23.92 -26.86 39.49
C GLY A 143 23.57 -28.36 39.60
N ASN A 144 24.18 -29.21 38.76
CA ASN A 144 24.02 -30.67 38.71
C ASN A 144 22.55 -31.15 38.70
N ASN A 145 21.68 -30.45 37.98
CA ASN A 145 20.25 -30.73 37.94
C ASN A 145 19.84 -31.38 36.60
N PRO A 146 19.74 -32.72 36.51
CA PRO A 146 19.66 -33.44 35.24
C PRO A 146 18.38 -33.17 34.44
N THR A 147 17.26 -32.85 35.10
CA THR A 147 15.99 -32.53 34.43
C THR A 147 16.05 -31.18 33.73
N MET A 148 16.69 -30.19 34.36
CA MET A 148 16.93 -28.87 33.78
C MET A 148 17.87 -28.95 32.57
N ILE A 149 18.94 -29.73 32.68
CA ILE A 149 19.91 -29.97 31.59
C ILE A 149 19.20 -30.61 30.38
N GLN A 150 18.41 -31.65 30.59
CA GLN A 150 17.67 -32.30 29.49
C GLN A 150 16.68 -31.34 28.81
N SER A 151 15.94 -30.55 29.59
CA SER A 151 14.98 -29.59 29.04
C SER A 151 15.67 -28.45 28.26
N ALA A 152 16.81 -27.96 28.76
CA ALA A 152 17.60 -26.93 28.09
C ALA A 152 18.20 -27.46 26.78
N GLN A 153 18.74 -28.68 26.78
CA GLN A 153 19.28 -29.33 25.59
C GLN A 153 18.21 -29.54 24.51
N GLN A 154 17.00 -29.97 24.89
CA GLN A 154 15.90 -30.14 23.94
C GLN A 154 15.49 -28.80 23.30
N ARG A 155 15.47 -27.71 24.08
CA ARG A 155 15.17 -26.37 23.57
C ARG A 155 16.27 -25.86 22.65
N LEU A 156 17.53 -26.11 22.99
CA LEU A 156 18.69 -25.75 22.17
C LEU A 156 18.66 -26.47 20.82
N ASN A 157 18.44 -27.79 20.81
CA ASN A 157 18.34 -28.57 19.57
C ASN A 157 17.21 -28.07 18.66
N ARG A 158 16.04 -27.74 19.22
CA ARG A 158 14.92 -27.15 18.44
C ARG A 158 15.28 -25.77 17.89
N CYS A 159 16.01 -24.96 18.65
CA CYS A 159 16.47 -23.64 18.21
C CYS A 159 17.46 -23.75 17.06
N GLN A 160 18.42 -24.68 17.13
CA GLN A 160 19.39 -24.96 16.07
C GLN A 160 18.71 -25.42 14.78
N MET A 161 17.75 -26.34 14.88
CA MET A 161 16.96 -26.77 13.70
C MET A 161 16.17 -25.60 13.07
N ALA A 162 15.67 -24.67 13.89
CA ALA A 162 14.95 -23.49 13.41
C ALA A 162 15.89 -22.48 12.73
N ILE A 163 17.11 -22.32 13.25
CA ILE A 163 18.18 -21.52 12.64
C ILE A 163 18.56 -22.10 11.26
N ASP A 164 18.89 -23.39 11.19
CA ASP A 164 19.26 -24.06 9.94
C ASP A 164 18.15 -23.96 8.87
N SER A 165 16.90 -24.09 9.30
CA SER A 165 15.74 -23.94 8.40
C SER A 165 15.59 -22.52 7.89
N LEU A 166 15.85 -21.51 8.73
CA LEU A 166 15.79 -20.10 8.37
C LEU A 166 16.95 -19.70 7.45
N GLU A 167 18.18 -20.16 7.74
CA GLU A 167 19.36 -19.93 6.89
C GLU A 167 19.18 -20.53 5.48
N LYS A 168 18.64 -21.75 5.39
CA LYS A 168 18.28 -22.36 4.08
C LYS A 168 17.21 -21.58 3.33
N LYS A 169 16.28 -20.92 4.04
CA LYS A 169 15.27 -20.07 3.40
C LYS A 169 15.90 -18.77 2.90
N ILE A 170 16.80 -18.16 3.68
CA ILE A 170 17.54 -16.94 3.30
C ILE A 170 18.39 -17.21 2.05
N SER A 171 19.21 -18.26 2.04
CA SER A 171 20.06 -18.61 0.88
C SER A 171 19.24 -18.85 -0.39
N ARG A 172 18.10 -19.55 -0.31
CA ARG A 172 17.20 -19.72 -1.46
C ARG A 172 16.59 -18.41 -1.95
N TYR A 173 16.42 -17.43 -1.07
CA TYR A 173 15.87 -16.12 -1.39
C TYR A 173 16.95 -15.17 -1.97
N GLU A 174 18.23 -15.42 -1.68
CA GLU A 174 19.38 -14.68 -2.21
C GLU A 174 19.90 -15.23 -3.54
N GLU A 175 19.81 -16.55 -3.76
CA GLU A 175 20.30 -17.25 -4.97
C GLU A 175 19.25 -17.35 -6.11
N GLY A 176 17.99 -17.03 -5.83
CA GLY A 176 16.86 -17.07 -6.78
C GLY A 176 16.52 -15.71 -7.38
#